data_AF-A0A423XH18-F1
#
_entry.id   AF-A0A423XH18-F1
#
_cell.length_a   1.000
_cell.length_b   1.000
_cell.length_c   1.000
_cell.angle_alpha   90.00
_cell.angle_beta   90.00
_cell.angle_gamma   90.00
#
_symmetry.space_group_name_H-M   'P 1'
#
loop_
_entity.id
_entity.type
_entity.pdbx_description
1 polymer ?
#
loop_
_entity_poly.entity_id
_entity_poly.type
_entity_poly.pdbx_seq_one_letter_code
_entity_poly.pdbx_strand_id
1 'polypeptide(L)'
;MDEYAQPAVEGKKPKRLRQKDINAIQVERVDGNEKLVPVWYRPAFDQPLKSLEKSVSRNAAMLFSEVWEKQLQSSPNVLVLKGTNMEPYKLILVWIDMCIEEGNDVKFPDINEDEHQLHILLEVIATANFLKIPEGSLQVGLKKRAPVYARKHLIDLDTAERIYDENDKEYTNDLQEIAAISIFEAWWTKKLDEPEYDEYMGFLEQMRAEYPKLDEDLRTQFQKKKDFIEGKREEKKRLRAAEASAPLTDGAMGVGEGWDTADAQPVAVAAGGG
;
A
#
# COMPACT_ATOMS: atom_id res chain seq x y z
N MET A 1 12.99 -7.89 14.16
CA MET A 1 12.71 -6.44 14.17
C MET A 1 13.99 -5.73 13.81
N ASP A 2 13.83 -4.55 13.20
CA ASP A 2 14.80 -3.51 12.82
C ASP A 2 15.54 -3.59 11.48
N GLU A 3 15.15 -2.59 10.68
CA GLU A 3 15.98 -1.68 9.87
C GLU A 3 16.63 -2.20 8.59
N TYR A 4 15.83 -2.25 7.53
CA TYR A 4 16.30 -1.82 6.20
C TYR A 4 16.04 -0.32 6.06
N ALA A 5 16.89 0.49 6.68
CA ALA A 5 17.01 1.89 6.35
C ALA A 5 17.73 1.99 4.99
N GLN A 6 16.96 2.17 3.92
CA GLN A 6 17.50 2.66 2.65
C GLN A 6 18.20 4.00 2.91
N PRO A 7 19.27 4.34 2.15
CA PRO A 7 19.93 5.62 2.28
C PRO A 7 18.89 6.72 2.05
N ALA A 8 18.60 7.47 3.10
CA ALA A 8 17.76 8.65 3.00
C ALA A 8 18.48 9.62 2.06
N VAL A 9 17.98 9.73 0.83
CA VAL A 9 18.11 10.96 0.06
C VAL A 9 17.78 12.07 1.05
N GLU A 10 18.63 13.09 1.20
CA GLU A 10 18.35 14.28 2.00
C GLU A 10 17.18 15.06 1.37
N GLY A 11 16.01 14.45 1.34
CA GLY A 11 14.75 15.03 0.96
C GLY A 11 14.26 15.83 2.15
N LYS A 12 13.85 17.07 1.89
CA LYS A 12 13.04 17.84 2.83
C LYS A 12 11.95 16.92 3.39
N LYS A 13 11.85 16.84 4.72
CA LYS A 13 10.79 16.05 5.37
C LYS A 13 9.45 16.39 4.71
N PRO A 14 8.63 15.39 4.35
CA PRO A 14 7.38 15.63 3.66
C PRO A 14 6.50 16.58 4.47
N LYS A 15 5.90 17.56 3.79
CA LYS A 15 5.06 18.60 4.40
C LYS A 15 3.91 17.93 5.16
N ARG A 16 3.59 18.45 6.34
CA ARG A 16 2.47 18.02 7.19
C ARG A 16 1.53 19.19 7.46
N LEU A 17 0.27 18.86 7.73
CA LEU A 17 -0.69 19.78 8.30
C LEU A 17 -0.25 20.19 9.71
N ARG A 18 -0.47 21.46 10.06
CA ARG A 18 -0.12 21.95 11.39
C ARG A 18 -1.30 21.69 12.33
N GLN A 19 -1.03 21.06 13.46
CA GLN A 19 -2.05 20.75 14.45
C GLN A 19 -2.83 21.99 14.93
N LYS A 20 -2.15 23.13 15.08
CA LYS A 20 -2.78 24.41 15.42
C LYS A 20 -3.88 24.81 14.43
N ASP A 21 -3.68 24.57 13.13
CA ASP A 21 -4.65 24.95 12.11
C ASP A 21 -5.85 24.00 12.11
N ILE A 22 -5.62 22.71 12.36
CA ILE A 22 -6.69 21.71 12.52
C ILE A 22 -7.53 22.04 13.77
N ASN A 23 -6.88 22.34 14.90
CA ASN A 23 -7.55 22.73 16.15
C ASN A 23 -8.40 24.00 15.99
N ALA A 24 -7.95 24.97 15.20
CA ALA A 24 -8.75 26.17 14.95
C ALA A 24 -10.11 25.84 14.32
N ILE A 25 -10.13 24.89 13.38
CA ILE A 25 -11.36 24.44 12.72
C ILE A 25 -12.21 23.58 13.66
N GLN A 26 -11.58 22.73 14.48
CA GLN A 26 -12.29 21.96 15.51
C GLN A 26 -13.03 22.88 16.48
N VAL A 27 -12.41 23.97 16.93
CA VAL A 27 -13.05 24.99 17.78
C VAL A 27 -14.23 25.63 17.06
N GLU A 28 -14.08 26.05 15.79
CA GLU A 28 -15.20 26.58 14.99
C GLU A 28 -16.38 25.61 14.89
N ARG A 29 -16.10 24.31 14.75
CA ARG A 29 -17.11 23.25 14.71
C ARG A 29 -17.84 23.09 16.05
N VAL A 30 -17.09 23.02 17.15
CA VAL A 30 -17.66 22.91 18.51
C VAL A 30 -18.52 24.13 18.86
N ASP A 31 -18.08 25.32 18.45
CA ASP A 31 -18.80 26.58 18.69
C ASP A 31 -20.00 26.78 17.73
N GLY A 32 -20.23 25.87 16.78
CA GLY A 32 -21.32 25.95 15.80
C GLY A 32 -21.14 27.03 14.73
N ASN A 33 -19.93 27.57 14.59
CA ASN A 33 -19.57 28.62 13.63
C ASN A 33 -19.00 28.08 12.30
N GLU A 34 -18.93 26.75 12.16
CA GLU A 34 -18.40 26.09 10.98
C GLU A 34 -19.27 26.37 9.74
N LYS A 35 -18.64 26.92 8.70
CA LYS A 35 -19.29 27.09 7.39
C LYS A 35 -19.22 25.79 6.59
N LEU A 36 -20.36 25.13 6.44
CA LEU A 36 -20.50 23.95 5.58
C LEU A 36 -20.79 24.34 4.13
N VAL A 37 -20.24 23.58 3.19
CA VAL A 37 -20.52 23.69 1.75
C VAL A 37 -20.99 22.34 1.19
N PRO A 38 -22.00 22.33 0.32
CA PRO A 38 -22.43 21.12 -0.37
C PRO A 38 -21.33 20.62 -1.31
N VAL A 39 -21.21 19.29 -1.40
CA VAL A 39 -20.27 18.62 -2.28
C VAL A 39 -21.01 18.02 -3.47
N TRP A 40 -20.51 18.30 -4.66
CA TRP A 40 -21.01 17.76 -5.91
C TRP A 40 -19.90 16.99 -6.60
N TYR A 41 -20.28 16.02 -7.41
CA TYR A 41 -19.35 15.21 -8.17
C TYR A 41 -19.67 15.28 -9.65
N ARG A 42 -18.62 15.49 -10.44
CA ARG A 42 -18.67 15.50 -11.90
C ARG A 42 -17.84 14.32 -12.43
N PRO A 43 -18.49 13.23 -12.91
CA PRO A 43 -17.77 12.09 -13.46
C PRO A 43 -16.97 12.46 -14.71
N ALA A 44 -17.57 13.25 -15.60
CA ALA A 44 -16.97 13.74 -16.84
C ALA A 44 -17.54 15.12 -17.19
N PHE A 45 -16.87 15.88 -18.06
CA PHE A 45 -17.26 17.25 -18.39
C PHE A 45 -18.68 17.35 -18.99
N ASP A 46 -19.07 16.34 -19.75
CA ASP A 46 -20.35 16.18 -20.43
C ASP A 46 -21.44 15.49 -19.58
N GLN A 47 -21.09 15.01 -18.38
CA GLN A 47 -22.04 14.33 -17.51
C GLN A 47 -22.65 15.26 -16.44
N PRO A 48 -23.91 15.01 -16.04
CA PRO A 48 -24.58 15.82 -15.03
C PRO A 48 -23.89 15.71 -13.67
N LEU A 49 -23.95 16.80 -12.91
CA LEU A 49 -23.49 16.80 -11.52
C LEU A 49 -24.34 15.88 -10.68
N LYS A 50 -23.69 15.05 -9.87
CA LYS A 50 -24.33 14.22 -8.85
C LYS A 50 -24.08 14.85 -7.50
N SER A 51 -25.14 15.16 -6.75
CA SER A 51 -24.98 15.64 -5.37
C SER A 51 -24.41 14.52 -4.53
N LEU A 52 -23.40 14.82 -3.71
CA LEU A 52 -23.15 14.01 -2.54
C LEU A 52 -24.12 14.50 -1.46
N GLU A 53 -24.75 13.57 -0.74
CA GLU A 53 -25.67 13.90 0.36
C GLU A 53 -24.95 14.55 1.56
N LYS A 54 -23.61 14.58 1.53
CA LYS A 54 -22.76 15.11 2.59
C LYS A 54 -22.25 16.52 2.25
N SER A 55 -22.45 17.45 3.18
CA SER A 55 -21.76 18.75 3.18
C SER A 55 -20.46 18.63 3.98
N VAL A 56 -19.48 19.49 3.67
CA VAL A 56 -18.16 19.47 4.30
C VAL A 56 -17.79 20.85 4.83
N SER A 57 -16.92 20.88 5.83
CA SER A 57 -16.29 22.11 6.30
C SER A 57 -15.57 22.82 5.17
N ARG A 58 -15.93 24.08 4.90
CA ARG A 58 -15.21 24.90 3.92
C ARG A 58 -13.75 25.07 4.35
N ASN A 59 -13.53 25.42 5.62
CA ASN A 59 -12.19 25.70 6.13
C ASN A 59 -11.35 24.42 6.18
N ALA A 60 -11.91 23.26 6.52
CA ALA A 60 -11.17 22.00 6.44
C ALA A 60 -10.80 21.64 5.00
N ALA A 61 -11.74 21.74 4.05
CA ALA A 61 -11.46 21.45 2.65
C ALA A 61 -10.31 22.32 2.10
N MET A 62 -10.31 23.62 2.43
CA MET A 62 -9.23 24.55 2.06
C MET A 62 -7.89 24.22 2.75
N LEU A 63 -7.92 23.85 4.04
CA LEU A 63 -6.70 23.52 4.79
C LEU A 63 -6.04 22.25 4.26
N PHE A 64 -6.83 21.22 3.96
CA PHE A 64 -6.32 19.89 3.61
C PHE A 64 -5.90 19.78 2.14
N SER A 65 -6.45 20.59 1.22
CA SER A 65 -6.18 20.49 -0.21
C SER A 65 -5.98 21.86 -0.86
N GLU A 66 -4.78 22.08 -1.43
CA GLU A 66 -4.49 23.31 -2.19
C GLU A 66 -5.38 23.44 -3.45
N VAL A 67 -5.84 22.31 -4.01
CA VAL A 67 -6.77 22.29 -5.14
C VAL A 67 -8.15 22.80 -4.71
N TRP A 68 -8.68 22.27 -3.60
CA TRP A 68 -9.95 22.73 -3.07
C TRP A 68 -9.87 24.15 -2.52
N GLU A 69 -8.74 24.57 -1.97
CA GLU A 69 -8.50 25.95 -1.58
C GLU A 69 -8.74 26.92 -2.75
N LYS A 70 -8.04 26.70 -3.88
CA LYS A 70 -8.19 27.52 -5.09
C LYS A 70 -9.61 27.49 -5.62
N GLN A 71 -10.26 26.33 -5.59
CA GLN A 71 -11.64 26.17 -6.04
C GLN A 71 -12.62 26.96 -5.15
N LEU A 72 -12.50 26.86 -3.83
CA LEU A 72 -13.38 27.52 -2.85
C LEU A 72 -13.07 29.02 -2.66
N GLN A 73 -11.92 29.49 -3.13
CA GLN A 73 -11.65 30.91 -3.30
C GLN A 73 -12.37 31.47 -4.55
N SER A 74 -12.44 30.68 -5.63
CA SER A 74 -13.08 31.09 -6.89
C SER A 74 -14.61 30.92 -6.87
N SER A 75 -15.09 29.85 -6.24
CA SER A 75 -16.49 29.45 -6.14
C SER A 75 -16.82 29.11 -4.69
N PRO A 76 -17.13 30.10 -3.85
CA PRO A 76 -17.10 29.96 -2.39
C PRO A 76 -18.24 29.15 -1.76
N ASN A 77 -19.26 28.78 -2.54
CA ASN A 77 -20.50 28.19 -2.04
C ASN A 77 -20.63 26.70 -2.33
N VAL A 78 -19.74 26.11 -3.12
CA VAL A 78 -19.88 24.72 -3.56
C VAL A 78 -18.52 24.11 -3.82
N LEU A 79 -18.34 22.85 -3.41
CA LEU A 79 -17.19 22.04 -3.78
C LEU A 79 -17.60 21.08 -4.89
N VAL A 80 -16.87 21.08 -6.01
CA VAL A 80 -17.12 20.14 -7.13
C VAL A 80 -15.91 19.23 -7.28
N LEU A 81 -16.10 17.97 -6.92
CA LEU A 81 -15.18 16.86 -7.13
C LEU A 81 -15.19 16.46 -8.61
N LYS A 82 -14.04 16.06 -9.14
CA LYS A 82 -13.85 15.62 -10.52
C LYS A 82 -13.27 14.21 -10.53
N GLY A 83 -13.40 13.50 -11.64
CA GLY A 83 -12.76 12.20 -11.85
C GLY A 83 -13.78 11.09 -12.05
N THR A 84 -13.31 9.89 -12.40
CA THR A 84 -14.15 8.75 -12.82
C THR A 84 -14.62 7.88 -11.65
N ASN A 85 -13.94 7.95 -10.50
CA ASN A 85 -14.27 7.22 -9.29
C ASN A 85 -14.50 8.19 -8.11
N MET A 86 -15.68 8.10 -7.48
CA MET A 86 -16.03 8.94 -6.33
C MET A 86 -15.52 8.36 -5.00
N GLU A 87 -15.26 7.06 -4.93
CA GLU A 87 -15.01 6.37 -3.67
C GLU A 87 -13.77 6.89 -2.90
N PRO A 88 -12.62 7.15 -3.56
CA PRO A 88 -11.45 7.73 -2.89
C PRO A 88 -11.76 9.09 -2.24
N TYR A 89 -12.56 9.93 -2.89
CA TYR A 89 -12.96 11.22 -2.34
C TYR A 89 -13.80 11.06 -1.08
N LYS A 90 -14.74 10.11 -1.05
CA LYS A 90 -15.56 9.87 0.16
C LYS A 90 -14.68 9.47 1.33
N LEU A 91 -13.74 8.55 1.11
CA LEU A 91 -12.83 8.08 2.16
C LEU A 91 -11.92 9.21 2.66
N ILE A 92 -11.39 10.05 1.77
CA ILE A 92 -10.62 11.24 2.14
C ILE A 92 -11.47 12.22 2.95
N LEU A 93 -12.71 12.49 2.55
CA LEU A 93 -13.61 13.38 3.29
C LEU A 93 -13.95 12.84 4.69
N VAL A 94 -14.17 11.53 4.83
CA VAL A 94 -14.35 10.89 6.14
C VAL A 94 -13.09 11.04 6.99
N TRP A 95 -11.91 10.79 6.43
CA TRP A 95 -10.64 10.96 7.15
C TRP A 95 -10.40 12.42 7.57
N ILE A 96 -10.77 13.40 6.75
CA ILE A 96 -10.70 14.83 7.11
C ILE A 96 -11.58 15.10 8.33
N ASP A 97 -12.82 14.62 8.34
CA ASP A 97 -13.70 14.80 9.50
C ASP A 97 -13.11 14.17 10.76
N MET A 98 -12.52 12.98 10.68
CA MET A 98 -11.81 12.36 11.81
C MET A 98 -10.64 13.23 12.30
N CYS A 99 -9.87 13.84 11.39
CA CYS A 99 -8.78 14.73 11.76
C CYS A 99 -9.28 15.99 12.48
N ILE A 100 -10.40 16.56 12.02
CA ILE A 100 -11.02 17.71 12.67
C ILE A 100 -11.57 17.32 14.05
N GLU A 101 -12.27 16.19 14.15
CA GLU A 101 -12.85 15.69 15.41
C GLU A 101 -11.78 15.45 16.48
N GLU A 102 -10.61 14.94 16.08
CA GLU A 102 -9.48 14.68 16.98
C GLU A 102 -8.54 15.88 17.17
N GLY A 103 -8.72 16.96 16.38
CA GLY A 103 -7.83 18.12 16.43
C GLY A 103 -6.39 17.80 16.00
N ASN A 104 -6.19 16.79 15.14
CA ASN A 104 -4.86 16.37 14.71
C ASN A 104 -4.86 15.62 13.36
N ASP A 105 -3.70 15.50 12.70
CA ASP A 105 -3.57 14.65 11.51
C ASP A 105 -3.48 13.16 11.90
N VAL A 106 -4.64 12.50 12.00
CA VAL A 106 -4.72 11.11 12.45
C VAL A 106 -4.35 10.11 11.35
N LYS A 107 -3.97 8.89 11.77
CA LYS A 107 -3.70 7.78 10.84
C LYS A 107 -4.95 7.49 10.02
N PHE A 108 -4.81 7.42 8.70
CA PHE A 108 -5.90 6.99 7.82
C PHE A 108 -6.36 5.57 8.19
N PRO A 109 -7.68 5.34 8.34
CA PRO A 109 -8.22 4.05 8.79
C PRO A 109 -7.75 2.89 7.90
N ASP A 110 -7.81 1.68 8.43
CA ASP A 110 -7.61 0.50 7.59
C ASP A 110 -8.84 0.33 6.69
N ILE A 111 -8.61 -0.04 5.43
CA ILE A 111 -9.68 -0.27 4.45
C ILE A 111 -10.25 -1.66 4.74
N ASN A 112 -11.59 -1.82 4.82
CA ASN A 112 -12.25 -3.08 5.18
C ASN A 112 -11.83 -4.26 4.26
N GLU A 113 -11.96 -5.49 4.80
CA GLU A 113 -11.41 -6.77 4.29
C GLU A 113 -12.14 -7.36 3.08
N ASP A 114 -12.18 -6.62 1.97
CA ASP A 114 -12.72 -7.11 0.69
C ASP A 114 -11.60 -7.27 -0.36
N GLU A 115 -11.88 -7.95 -1.49
CA GLU A 115 -10.90 -8.28 -2.56
C GLU A 115 -10.20 -7.06 -3.20
N HIS A 116 -10.67 -5.84 -2.96
CA HIS A 116 -10.24 -4.62 -3.65
C HIS A 116 -9.44 -3.64 -2.77
N GLN A 117 -8.96 -4.07 -1.60
CA GLN A 117 -8.22 -3.22 -0.65
C GLN A 117 -7.04 -2.48 -1.29
N LEU A 118 -6.26 -3.17 -2.12
CA LEU A 118 -5.09 -2.60 -2.78
C LEU A 118 -5.49 -1.47 -3.73
N HIS A 119 -6.49 -1.70 -4.58
CA HIS A 119 -6.96 -0.74 -5.58
C HIS A 119 -7.51 0.52 -4.92
N ILE A 120 -8.34 0.35 -3.90
CA ILE A 120 -8.87 1.49 -3.11
C ILE A 120 -7.72 2.27 -2.50
N LEU A 121 -6.72 1.59 -1.93
CA LEU A 121 -5.57 2.25 -1.31
C LEU A 121 -4.74 3.04 -2.33
N LEU A 122 -4.47 2.46 -3.50
CA LEU A 122 -3.74 3.12 -4.59
C LEU A 122 -4.48 4.35 -5.12
N GLU A 123 -5.79 4.22 -5.34
CA GLU A 123 -6.66 5.31 -5.80
C GLU A 123 -6.78 6.43 -4.76
N VAL A 124 -6.79 6.11 -3.46
CA VAL A 124 -6.72 7.14 -2.39
C VAL A 124 -5.39 7.89 -2.43
N ILE A 125 -4.26 7.20 -2.65
CA ILE A 125 -2.95 7.88 -2.76
C ILE A 125 -2.92 8.77 -4.01
N ALA A 126 -3.35 8.28 -5.17
CA ALA A 126 -3.41 9.04 -6.41
C ALA A 126 -4.33 10.28 -6.25
N THR A 127 -5.53 10.09 -5.70
CA THR A 127 -6.47 11.19 -5.43
C THR A 127 -5.87 12.21 -4.46
N ALA A 128 -5.14 11.78 -3.42
CA ALA A 128 -4.47 12.70 -2.50
C ALA A 128 -3.34 13.50 -3.19
N ASN A 129 -2.62 12.88 -4.13
CA ASN A 129 -1.60 13.55 -4.96
C ASN A 129 -2.23 14.58 -5.91
N PHE A 130 -3.37 14.25 -6.52
CA PHE A 130 -4.15 15.17 -7.34
C PHE A 130 -4.59 16.38 -6.51
N LEU A 131 -5.19 16.13 -5.35
CA LEU A 131 -5.69 17.14 -4.43
C LEU A 131 -4.60 17.97 -3.75
N LYS A 132 -3.33 17.59 -3.91
CA LYS A 132 -2.18 18.22 -3.24
C LYS A 132 -2.35 18.25 -1.72
N ILE A 133 -2.84 17.15 -1.15
CA ILE A 133 -2.84 16.95 0.30
C ILE A 133 -1.39 16.81 0.75
N PRO A 134 -0.96 17.45 1.86
CA PRO A 134 0.41 17.33 2.36
C PRO A 134 0.82 15.87 2.58
N GLU A 135 1.85 15.44 1.85
CA GLU A 135 2.26 14.04 1.75
C GLU A 135 2.50 13.38 3.11
N GLY A 136 3.08 14.14 4.04
CA GLY A 136 3.44 13.65 5.37
C GLY A 136 2.24 13.31 6.24
N SER A 137 1.07 13.93 5.98
CA SER A 137 -0.13 13.72 6.78
C SER A 137 -0.96 12.52 6.32
N LEU A 138 -0.97 12.22 5.02
CA LEU A 138 -1.79 11.12 4.47
C LEU A 138 -0.96 10.07 3.73
N GLN A 139 -0.30 10.46 2.65
CA GLN A 139 0.31 9.53 1.70
C GLN A 139 1.45 8.71 2.29
N VAL A 140 2.31 9.29 3.15
CA VAL A 140 3.44 8.54 3.76
C VAL A 140 2.97 7.30 4.52
N GLY A 141 1.88 7.41 5.29
CA GLY A 141 1.34 6.29 6.06
C GLY A 141 0.72 5.22 5.16
N LEU A 142 0.07 5.63 4.07
CA LEU A 142 -0.53 4.72 3.09
C LEU A 142 0.53 3.99 2.27
N LYS A 143 1.51 4.72 1.71
CA LYS A 143 2.64 4.16 0.96
C LYS A 143 3.44 3.14 1.76
N LYS A 144 3.60 3.32 3.08
CA LYS A 144 4.25 2.32 3.95
C LYS A 144 3.45 1.03 4.11
N ARG A 145 2.11 1.11 4.11
CA ARG A 145 1.23 -0.05 4.22
C ARG A 145 1.03 -0.76 2.87
N ALA A 146 1.08 -0.02 1.76
CA ALA A 146 0.76 -0.53 0.44
C ALA A 146 1.52 -1.80 0.01
N PRO A 147 2.85 -1.94 0.25
CA PRO A 147 3.57 -3.17 -0.06
C PRO A 147 3.07 -4.40 0.71
N VAL A 148 2.47 -4.22 1.89
CA VAL A 148 1.89 -5.33 2.66
C VAL A 148 0.62 -5.84 1.98
N TYR A 149 -0.21 -4.93 1.47
CA TYR A 149 -1.40 -5.27 0.70
C TYR A 149 -1.02 -5.88 -0.65
N ALA A 150 -0.06 -5.29 -1.37
CA ALA A 150 0.39 -5.77 -2.67
C ALA A 150 0.87 -7.23 -2.63
N ARG A 151 1.56 -7.66 -1.57
CA ARG A 151 1.98 -9.06 -1.42
C ARG A 151 0.83 -10.06 -1.26
N LYS A 152 -0.38 -9.59 -0.91
CA LYS A 152 -1.55 -10.43 -0.61
C LYS A 152 -2.63 -10.37 -1.69
N HIS A 153 -2.71 -9.25 -2.40
CA HIS A 153 -3.77 -8.97 -3.35
C HIS A 153 -3.17 -8.72 -4.74
N LEU A 154 -3.77 -9.36 -5.75
CA LEU A 154 -3.43 -9.13 -7.15
C LEU A 154 -4.11 -7.83 -7.60
N ILE A 155 -3.35 -6.95 -8.22
CA ILE A 155 -3.86 -5.73 -8.84
C ILE A 155 -4.52 -6.06 -10.18
N ASP A 156 -5.61 -5.35 -10.51
CA ASP A 156 -6.25 -5.50 -11.82
C ASP A 156 -5.38 -4.85 -12.88
N LEU A 157 -5.34 -5.44 -14.07
CA LEU A 157 -4.52 -4.94 -15.16
C LEU A 157 -4.97 -3.56 -15.66
N ASP A 158 -6.26 -3.27 -15.68
CA ASP A 158 -6.79 -1.92 -15.99
C ASP A 158 -6.26 -0.85 -15.02
N THR A 159 -6.03 -1.22 -13.76
CA THR A 159 -5.46 -0.31 -12.76
C THR A 159 -3.94 -0.22 -12.93
N ALA A 160 -3.28 -1.34 -13.21
CA ALA A 160 -1.86 -1.33 -13.53
C ALA A 160 -1.57 -0.47 -14.78
N GLU A 161 -2.38 -0.57 -15.84
CA GLU A 161 -2.22 0.20 -17.07
C GLU A 161 -2.26 1.70 -16.78
N ARG A 162 -3.26 2.16 -16.02
CA ARG A 162 -3.35 3.56 -15.58
C ARG A 162 -2.16 4.02 -14.75
N ILE A 163 -1.61 3.15 -13.89
CA ILE A 163 -0.41 3.46 -13.07
C ILE A 163 0.85 3.66 -13.92
N TYR A 164 0.95 2.94 -15.04
CA TYR A 164 2.11 2.99 -15.93
C TYR A 164 1.91 3.93 -17.13
N ASP A 165 0.72 4.48 -17.34
CA ASP A 165 0.49 5.53 -18.34
C ASP A 165 1.25 6.82 -17.95
N GLU A 166 2.28 7.15 -18.74
CA GLU A 166 3.13 8.32 -18.54
C GLU A 166 2.37 9.66 -18.64
N ASN A 167 1.18 9.66 -19.24
CA ASN A 167 0.32 10.83 -19.31
C ASN A 167 -0.35 11.15 -17.96
N ASP A 168 -0.49 10.15 -17.08
CA ASP A 168 -1.13 10.32 -15.78
C ASP A 168 -0.10 10.59 -14.68
N LYS A 169 0.09 11.88 -14.38
CA LYS A 169 1.07 12.37 -13.40
C LYS A 169 0.65 12.13 -11.95
N GLU A 170 -0.54 11.58 -11.69
CA GLU A 170 -1.04 11.31 -10.34
C GLU A 170 -0.43 10.03 -9.76
N TYR A 171 0.02 9.13 -10.64
CA TYR A 171 0.70 7.89 -10.30
C TYR A 171 2.22 8.07 -10.23
N THR A 172 2.73 8.19 -9.00
CA THR A 172 4.17 8.32 -8.74
C THR A 172 4.90 6.97 -8.89
N ASN A 173 6.23 7.00 -9.08
CA ASN A 173 7.09 5.79 -9.11
C ASN A 173 6.84 4.83 -7.93
N ASP A 174 6.52 5.34 -6.73
CA ASP A 174 6.19 4.48 -5.58
C ASP A 174 4.97 3.60 -5.86
N LEU A 175 3.96 4.11 -6.58
CA LEU A 175 2.75 3.35 -6.94
C LEU A 175 3.04 2.32 -8.04
N GLN A 176 3.93 2.65 -8.99
CA GLN A 176 4.45 1.70 -9.97
C GLN A 176 5.16 0.53 -9.28
N GLU A 177 6.02 0.83 -8.29
CA GLU A 177 6.67 -0.20 -7.49
C GLU A 177 5.66 -1.09 -6.74
N ILE A 178 4.62 -0.49 -6.15
CA ILE A 178 3.58 -1.25 -5.44
C ILE A 178 2.81 -2.18 -6.39
N ALA A 179 2.44 -1.69 -7.59
CA ALA A 179 1.81 -2.51 -8.62
C ALA A 179 2.71 -3.67 -9.06
N ALA A 180 4.01 -3.40 -9.27
CA ALA A 180 4.99 -4.43 -9.62
C ALA A 180 5.15 -5.48 -8.50
N ILE A 181 5.15 -5.08 -7.22
CA ILE A 181 5.18 -6.01 -6.09
C ILE A 181 3.98 -6.96 -6.13
N SER A 182 2.79 -6.44 -6.43
CA SER A 182 1.57 -7.23 -6.49
C SER A 182 1.62 -8.31 -7.58
N ILE A 183 1.96 -7.89 -8.80
CA ILE A 183 2.09 -8.80 -9.95
C ILE A 183 3.21 -9.82 -9.69
N PHE A 184 4.36 -9.37 -9.21
CA PHE A 184 5.50 -10.23 -8.93
C PHE A 184 5.19 -11.29 -7.88
N GLU A 185 4.53 -10.95 -6.77
CA GLU A 185 4.24 -11.92 -5.72
C GLU A 185 3.16 -12.91 -6.16
N ALA A 186 2.17 -12.50 -6.96
CA ALA A 186 1.20 -13.43 -7.55
C ALA A 186 1.87 -14.43 -8.51
N TRP A 187 2.81 -13.98 -9.34
CA TRP A 187 3.63 -14.85 -10.18
C TRP A 187 4.51 -15.78 -9.34
N TRP A 188 5.23 -15.24 -8.34
CA TRP A 188 6.18 -15.97 -7.50
C TRP A 188 5.50 -17.06 -6.65
N THR A 189 4.27 -16.80 -6.21
CA THR A 189 3.47 -17.75 -5.43
C THR A 189 2.66 -18.72 -6.29
N LYS A 190 2.82 -18.67 -7.63
CA LYS A 190 2.09 -19.47 -8.61
C LYS A 190 0.59 -19.22 -8.66
N LYS A 191 0.10 -18.11 -8.08
CA LYS A 191 -1.31 -17.73 -8.20
C LYS A 191 -1.69 -17.52 -9.67
N LEU A 192 -0.81 -16.92 -10.46
CA LEU A 192 -1.02 -16.72 -11.89
C LEU A 192 -0.94 -18.00 -12.75
N ASP A 193 -0.57 -19.15 -12.16
CA ASP A 193 -0.60 -20.45 -12.86
C ASP A 193 -2.01 -21.08 -12.82
N GLU A 194 -2.95 -20.48 -12.07
CA GLU A 194 -4.33 -20.97 -11.97
C GLU A 194 -5.12 -20.64 -13.26
N PRO A 195 -5.98 -21.54 -13.77
CA PRO A 195 -6.66 -21.35 -15.06
C PRO A 195 -7.51 -20.08 -15.18
N GLU A 196 -7.97 -19.54 -14.05
CA GLU A 196 -8.74 -18.29 -14.02
C GLU A 196 -7.92 -17.05 -14.42
N TYR A 197 -6.58 -17.14 -14.43
CA TYR A 197 -5.66 -16.05 -14.80
C TYR A 197 -4.99 -16.25 -16.17
N ASP A 198 -5.42 -17.21 -17.00
CA ASP A 198 -4.85 -17.42 -18.34
C ASP A 198 -4.94 -16.14 -19.21
N GLU A 199 -6.08 -15.46 -19.17
CA GLU A 199 -6.28 -14.17 -19.88
C GLU A 199 -5.43 -13.04 -19.28
N TYR A 200 -5.26 -13.06 -17.95
CA TYR A 200 -4.42 -12.09 -17.24
C TYR A 200 -2.97 -12.17 -17.73
N MET A 201 -2.43 -13.38 -17.91
CA MET A 201 -1.05 -13.57 -18.37
C MET A 201 -0.84 -13.04 -19.79
N GLY A 202 -1.78 -13.27 -20.70
CA GLY A 202 -1.72 -12.74 -22.06
C GLY A 202 -1.70 -11.20 -22.09
N PHE A 203 -2.55 -10.56 -21.30
CA PHE A 203 -2.59 -9.10 -21.22
C PHE A 203 -1.37 -8.52 -20.50
N LEU A 204 -0.85 -9.20 -19.48
CA LEU A 204 0.39 -8.80 -18.80
C LEU A 204 1.60 -8.82 -19.75
N GLU A 205 1.69 -9.81 -20.65
CA GLU A 205 2.74 -9.85 -21.67
C GLU A 205 2.66 -8.65 -22.63
N GLN A 206 1.45 -8.30 -23.07
CA GLN A 206 1.22 -7.10 -23.88
C GLN A 206 1.63 -5.83 -23.12
N MET A 207 1.18 -5.68 -21.88
CA MET A 207 1.52 -4.54 -21.03
C MET A 207 3.03 -4.39 -20.82
N ARG A 208 3.77 -5.49 -20.66
CA ARG A 208 5.25 -5.43 -20.51
C ARG A 208 5.93 -4.94 -21.78
N ALA A 209 5.35 -5.15 -22.95
CA ALA A 209 5.84 -4.62 -24.22
C ALA A 209 5.49 -3.14 -24.40
N GLU A 210 4.27 -2.74 -24.01
CA GLU A 210 3.76 -1.37 -24.15
C GLU A 210 4.33 -0.41 -23.10
N TYR A 211 4.59 -0.92 -21.89
CA TYR A 211 5.14 -0.17 -20.76
C TYR A 211 6.48 -0.77 -20.31
N PRO A 212 7.62 -0.42 -20.94
CA PRO A 212 8.93 -0.98 -20.60
C PRO A 212 9.32 -0.80 -19.12
N LYS A 213 8.78 0.25 -18.48
CA LYS A 213 9.01 0.52 -17.06
C LYS A 213 8.44 -0.58 -16.15
N LEU A 214 7.29 -1.16 -16.52
CA LEU A 214 6.71 -2.30 -15.80
C LEU A 214 7.67 -3.50 -15.84
N ASP A 215 8.26 -3.81 -16.99
CA ASP A 215 9.22 -4.90 -17.10
C ASP A 215 10.49 -4.64 -16.26
N GLU A 216 10.99 -3.41 -16.25
CA GLU A 216 12.11 -3.00 -15.40
C GLU A 216 11.80 -3.17 -13.90
N ASP A 217 10.63 -2.72 -13.46
CA ASP A 217 10.23 -2.79 -12.06
C ASP A 217 9.99 -4.24 -11.62
N LEU A 218 9.43 -5.09 -12.48
CA LEU A 218 9.31 -6.54 -12.24
C LEU A 218 10.68 -7.22 -12.11
N ARG A 219 11.64 -6.91 -13.00
CA ARG A 219 13.03 -7.41 -12.88
C ARG A 219 13.69 -6.96 -11.58
N THR A 220 13.42 -5.73 -11.16
CA THR A 220 13.91 -5.18 -9.89
C THR A 220 13.36 -5.96 -8.69
N GLN A 221 12.07 -6.30 -8.68
CA GLN A 221 11.49 -7.13 -7.63
C GLN A 221 12.09 -8.54 -7.60
N PHE A 222 12.31 -9.14 -8.77
CA PHE A 222 13.02 -10.43 -8.87
C PHE A 222 14.42 -10.37 -8.26
N GLN A 223 15.22 -9.35 -8.61
CA GLN A 223 16.57 -9.20 -8.09
C GLN A 223 16.56 -8.99 -6.57
N LYS A 224 15.67 -8.13 -6.04
CA LYS A 224 15.49 -7.92 -4.59
C LYS A 224 15.20 -9.23 -3.85
N LYS A 225 14.33 -10.09 -4.41
CA LYS A 225 13.99 -11.39 -3.80
C LYS A 225 15.18 -12.36 -3.83
N LYS A 226 15.91 -12.40 -4.95
CA LYS A 226 17.11 -13.23 -5.11
C LYS A 226 18.17 -12.85 -4.07
N ASP A 227 18.51 -11.57 -3.97
CA ASP A 227 19.51 -11.06 -3.02
C ASP A 227 19.12 -11.37 -1.57
N PHE A 228 17.82 -11.24 -1.24
CA PHE A 228 17.31 -11.59 0.08
C PHE A 228 17.50 -13.08 0.41
N ILE A 229 17.23 -13.99 -0.54
CA ILE A 229 17.41 -15.43 -0.35
C ILE A 229 18.90 -15.78 -0.21
N GLU A 230 19.75 -15.21 -1.06
CA GLU A 230 21.19 -15.41 -1.00
C GLU A 230 21.77 -14.92 0.33
N GLY A 231 21.41 -13.71 0.76
CA GLY A 231 21.81 -13.16 2.06
C GLY A 231 21.34 -14.03 3.23
N LYS A 232 20.10 -14.54 3.20
CA LYS A 232 19.61 -15.49 4.22
C LYS A 232 20.38 -16.81 4.23
N ARG A 233 20.81 -17.29 3.06
CA ARG A 233 21.62 -18.51 2.93
C ARG A 233 23.03 -18.29 3.50
N GLU A 234 23.63 -17.14 3.23
CA GLU A 234 24.93 -16.76 3.77
C GLU A 234 24.89 -16.57 5.29
N GLU A 235 23.86 -15.89 5.81
CA GLU A 235 23.62 -15.73 7.25
C GLU A 235 23.54 -17.10 7.94
N LYS A 236 22.74 -18.03 7.38
CA LYS A 236 22.62 -19.40 7.90
C LYS A 236 23.95 -20.17 7.84
N LYS A 237 24.76 -19.97 6.78
CA LYS A 237 26.09 -20.58 6.66
C LYS A 237 27.04 -20.02 7.72
N ARG A 238 27.01 -18.71 7.97
CA ARG A 238 27.83 -18.04 8.99
C ARG A 238 27.46 -18.50 10.40
N LEU A 239 26.17 -18.61 10.71
CA LEU A 239 25.69 -19.13 12.00
C LEU A 239 26.17 -20.57 12.24
N ARG A 240 26.05 -21.45 11.24
CA ARG A 240 26.57 -22.83 11.34
C ARG A 240 28.08 -22.89 11.49
N ALA A 241 28.82 -22.03 10.79
CA ALA A 241 30.27 -21.94 10.95
C ALA A 241 30.66 -21.43 12.34
N ALA A 242 29.93 -20.45 12.89
CA ALA A 242 30.15 -19.94 14.25
C ALA A 242 29.83 -21.00 15.32
N GLU A 243 28.75 -21.78 15.14
CA GLU A 243 28.41 -22.92 15.99
C GLU A 243 29.48 -24.02 15.92
N ALA A 244 30.02 -24.31 14.74
CA ALA A 244 31.10 -25.29 14.56
C ALA A 244 32.49 -24.78 15.02
N SER A 245 32.66 -23.46 15.15
CA SER A 245 33.90 -22.82 15.62
C SER A 245 33.85 -22.43 17.10
N ALA A 246 32.71 -22.65 17.77
CA ALA A 246 32.60 -22.44 19.20
C ALA A 246 33.54 -23.44 19.89
N PRO A 247 34.46 -22.98 20.77
CA PRO A 247 35.31 -23.89 21.48
C PRO A 247 34.41 -24.84 22.28
N LEU A 248 34.65 -26.14 22.15
CA LEU A 248 34.21 -27.11 23.14
C LEU A 248 34.70 -26.56 24.48
N THR A 249 33.78 -26.05 25.30
CA THR A 249 34.06 -25.82 26.71
C THR A 249 34.31 -27.19 27.29
N ASP A 250 35.58 -27.56 27.31
CA ASP A 250 36.09 -28.81 27.86
C ASP A 250 35.74 -28.83 29.34
N GLY A 251 34.79 -29.70 29.71
CA GLY A 251 34.28 -29.71 31.07
C GLY A 251 33.08 -30.60 31.39
N ALA A 252 32.69 -31.58 30.55
CA ALA A 252 31.95 -32.76 31.00
C ALA A 252 32.02 -33.86 29.92
N MET A 253 32.93 -34.81 30.11
CA MET A 253 33.01 -36.05 29.32
C MET A 253 31.70 -36.84 29.40
N GLY A 254 31.30 -37.46 28.29
CA GLY A 254 30.19 -38.42 28.28
C GLY A 254 29.93 -39.06 26.93
N VAL A 255 30.87 -39.90 26.48
CA VAL A 255 30.68 -41.14 25.69
C VAL A 255 29.87 -41.05 24.40
N GLY A 256 30.56 -41.26 23.28
CA GLY A 256 29.95 -41.48 21.96
C GLY A 256 29.38 -42.89 21.79
N GLU A 257 28.32 -42.97 21.00
CA GLU A 257 27.70 -44.15 20.37
C GLU A 257 26.61 -43.54 19.46
N GLY A 258 26.39 -43.86 18.18
CA GLY A 258 26.98 -44.77 17.21
C GLY A 258 26.12 -44.56 15.95
N TRP A 259 26.75 -44.33 14.81
CA TRP A 259 26.07 -44.37 13.51
C TRP A 259 26.32 -45.76 12.90
N ASP A 260 25.30 -46.30 12.24
CA ASP A 260 25.18 -47.57 11.52
C ASP A 260 24.76 -48.82 12.31
N THR A 261 23.51 -49.24 12.11
CA THR A 261 23.23 -50.50 11.38
C THR A 261 21.86 -50.42 10.70
N ALA A 262 21.86 -50.82 9.43
CA ALA A 262 20.71 -50.87 8.54
C ALA A 262 19.83 -52.12 8.75
N ASP A 263 18.63 -52.03 8.16
CA ASP A 263 17.77 -53.09 7.64
C ASP A 263 17.00 -54.01 8.62
N ALA A 264 15.66 -53.87 8.62
CA ALA A 264 14.75 -54.70 7.81
C ALA A 264 13.32 -54.67 8.38
N GLN A 265 12.35 -54.21 7.58
CA GLN A 265 10.94 -54.57 7.72
C GLN A 265 10.75 -56.07 7.38
N PRO A 266 9.76 -56.81 7.94
CA PRO A 266 8.38 -56.75 7.40
C PRO A 266 7.21 -57.00 8.39
N VAL A 267 6.12 -56.26 8.14
CA VAL A 267 4.72 -56.70 7.91
C VAL A 267 3.87 -57.30 9.06
N ALA A 268 2.67 -56.71 9.18
CA ALA A 268 1.32 -57.30 9.36
C ALA A 268 0.61 -57.41 10.74
N VAL A 269 -0.53 -56.68 10.77
CA VAL A 269 -1.92 -57.16 11.01
C VAL A 269 -2.48 -57.21 12.45
N ALA A 270 -3.37 -56.22 12.69
CA ALA A 270 -4.75 -56.24 13.21
C ALA A 270 -5.14 -56.75 14.61
N ALA A 271 -6.32 -56.22 15.02
CA ALA A 271 -7.21 -56.53 16.15
C ALA A 271 -6.86 -55.79 17.45
N GLY A 272 -7.74 -55.04 18.12
CA GLY A 272 -9.21 -55.01 18.13
C GLY A 272 -9.68 -55.08 19.58
N GLY A 273 -10.59 -54.19 19.98
CA GLY A 273 -11.49 -54.39 21.14
C GLY A 273 -11.13 -53.66 22.43
N GLY A 274 -12.09 -52.87 22.94
CA GLY A 274 -12.12 -52.31 24.28
C GLY A 274 -12.76 -50.94 24.33
#